data_AF-A0A7S0I163-F1
#
_entry.id   AF-A0A7S0I163-F1
#
_cell.length_a   1.000
_cell.length_b   1.000
_cell.length_c   1.000
_cell.angle_alpha   90.00
_cell.angle_beta   90.00
_cell.angle_gamma   90.00
#
_symmetry.space_group_name_H-M   'P 1'
#
loop_
_entity.id
_entity.type
_entity.pdbx_description
1 polymer ?
#
loop_
_entity_poly.entity_id
_entity_poly.type
_entity_poly.pdbx_seq_one_letter_code
_entity_poly.pdbx_strand_id
1 'polypeptide(L)'
;KGNKVVLIYEIELAVKWESTLKNAAGEVVSTSKGTYVMPCIDTVEDLDKFEIQVKFNKDGAEYKAANDFAKTHGEKKVREIIVAAIEQLKEQAGQTGTDKVTSSHNREPEKSKSNGTTEAKPEAPKQQISSSDHKGSSIELSTDFNAPAREIFECFTIPPKVMAFTQSKAQVGTTVGEEVLLFDGAIVGKVLECEMNSKLVWEWRQSSWPAGVRSKCSLEFTEP
;
A
#
# COMPACT_ATOMS: atom_id res chain seq x y z
N LYS A 1 -14.12 -6.36 22.66
CA LYS A 1 -12.76 -6.63 22.11
C LYS A 1 -12.42 -5.45 21.22
N GLY A 2 -11.37 -4.70 21.53
CA GLY A 2 -11.11 -3.37 20.94
C GLY A 2 -10.84 -3.42 19.44
N ASN A 3 -11.29 -2.40 18.72
CA ASN A 3 -10.97 -2.17 17.32
C ASN A 3 -9.47 -1.85 17.20
N LYS A 4 -8.65 -2.86 16.89
CA LYS A 4 -7.24 -2.66 16.58
C LYS A 4 -7.16 -2.13 15.15
N VAL A 5 -6.74 -0.87 14.99
CA VAL A 5 -6.44 -0.32 13.67
C VAL A 5 -5.18 -1.00 13.14
N VAL A 6 -5.28 -1.58 11.94
CA VAL A 6 -4.15 -2.18 11.23
C VAL A 6 -3.86 -1.29 10.04
N LEU A 7 -2.67 -0.69 10.03
CA LEU A 7 -2.17 0.07 8.88
C LEU A 7 -1.51 -0.93 7.93
N ILE A 8 -2.00 -0.99 6.69
CA ILE A 8 -1.42 -1.78 5.58
C ILE A 8 -0.91 -0.76 4.56
N TYR A 9 0.35 -0.92 4.14
CA TYR A 9 0.98 -0.04 3.15
C TYR A 9 1.95 -0.84 2.29
N GLU A 10 2.12 -0.35 1.06
CA GLU A 10 3.13 -0.73 0.09
C GLU A 10 3.56 0.59 -0.56
N ILE A 11 4.80 0.99 -0.34
CA ILE A 11 5.31 2.32 -0.70
C ILE A 11 6.50 2.15 -1.62
N GLU A 12 6.37 2.65 -2.85
CA GLU A 12 7.51 2.92 -3.73
C GLU A 12 7.96 4.37 -3.51
N LEU A 13 9.26 4.59 -3.31
CA LEU A 13 9.80 5.92 -3.06
C LEU A 13 11.09 6.17 -3.85
N ALA A 14 11.20 7.39 -4.40
CA ALA A 14 12.43 7.89 -5.00
C ALA A 14 12.83 9.23 -4.37
N VAL A 15 13.97 9.26 -3.69
CA VAL A 15 14.50 10.45 -2.99
C VAL A 15 15.76 10.94 -3.68
N LYS A 16 15.71 12.13 -4.26
CA LYS A 16 16.91 12.78 -4.84
C LYS A 16 17.85 13.23 -3.72
N TRP A 17 19.14 13.02 -3.91
CA TRP A 17 20.18 13.41 -2.96
C TRP A 17 21.31 14.20 -3.61
N GLU A 18 21.99 14.99 -2.79
CA GLU A 18 23.23 15.69 -3.11
C GLU A 18 24.20 15.51 -1.93
N SER A 19 25.44 15.13 -2.26
CA SER A 19 26.52 14.88 -1.30
C SER A 19 27.68 15.81 -1.63
N THR A 20 28.15 16.56 -0.63
CA THR A 20 29.26 17.51 -0.77
C THR A 20 30.32 17.21 0.26
N LEU A 21 31.52 16.88 -0.20
CA LEU A 21 32.69 16.67 0.64
C LEU A 21 33.49 17.98 0.75
N LYS A 22 33.83 18.39 1.97
CA LYS A 22 34.65 19.56 2.25
C LYS A 22 35.98 19.17 2.89
N ASN A 23 37.05 19.90 2.59
CA ASN A 23 38.34 19.75 3.28
C ASN A 23 38.30 20.43 4.66
N ALA A 24 39.40 20.33 5.41
CA ALA A 24 39.54 20.96 6.73
C ALA A 24 39.43 22.51 6.69
N ALA A 25 39.68 23.14 5.53
CA ALA A 25 39.51 24.58 5.32
C ALA A 25 38.06 24.96 4.94
N GLY A 26 37.15 23.98 4.80
CA GLY A 26 35.75 24.20 4.45
C GLY A 26 35.47 24.32 2.94
N GLU A 27 36.48 24.14 2.10
CA GLU A 27 36.35 24.19 0.64
C GLU A 27 35.77 22.90 0.10
N VAL A 28 34.92 22.99 -0.93
CA VAL A 28 34.29 21.83 -1.56
C VAL A 28 35.32 21.10 -2.43
N VAL A 29 35.57 19.84 -2.09
CA VAL A 29 36.55 18.97 -2.77
C VAL A 29 35.86 18.01 -3.74
N SER A 30 34.60 17.65 -3.46
CA SER A 30 33.82 16.76 -4.30
C SER A 30 32.33 17.01 -4.08
N THR A 31 31.54 17.02 -5.16
CA THR A 31 30.08 17.08 -5.08
C THR A 31 29.50 16.02 -6.01
N SER A 32 28.52 15.27 -5.53
CA SER A 32 27.77 14.31 -6.33
C SER A 32 26.28 14.40 -6.07
N LYS A 33 25.49 13.91 -7.02
CA LYS A 33 24.03 13.83 -6.93
C LYS A 33 23.56 12.47 -7.40
N GLY A 34 22.39 12.09 -6.95
CA GLY A 34 21.77 10.84 -7.35
C GLY A 34 20.37 10.68 -6.77
N THR A 35 19.93 9.42 -6.74
CA THR A 35 18.61 9.06 -6.22
C THR A 35 18.71 7.81 -5.36
N TYR A 36 18.10 7.82 -4.18
CA TYR A 36 17.77 6.62 -3.44
C TYR A 36 16.43 6.11 -3.95
N VAL A 37 16.38 4.85 -4.39
CA VAL A 37 15.15 4.20 -4.84
C VAL A 37 14.82 3.07 -3.87
N MET A 38 13.63 3.13 -3.30
CA MET A 38 13.06 2.07 -2.48
C MET A 38 11.90 1.48 -3.29
N PRO A 39 12.11 0.35 -3.97
CA PRO A 39 11.13 -0.21 -4.88
C PRO A 39 9.88 -0.73 -4.14
N CYS A 40 10.06 -1.19 -2.90
CA CYS A 40 8.99 -1.60 -2.03
C CYS A 40 9.38 -1.35 -0.57
N ILE A 41 8.50 -0.67 0.17
CA ILE A 41 8.50 -0.62 1.62
C ILE A 41 7.09 -1.03 2.04
N ASP A 42 6.96 -2.21 2.63
CA ASP A 42 5.66 -2.78 2.98
C ASP A 42 5.53 -3.10 4.47
N THR A 43 4.39 -3.67 4.83
CA THR A 43 4.09 -4.13 6.20
C THR A 43 4.63 -5.51 6.55
N VAL A 44 5.14 -6.25 5.56
CA VAL A 44 5.60 -7.63 5.72
C VAL A 44 7.08 -7.63 6.08
N GLU A 45 7.87 -6.78 5.45
CA GLU A 45 9.28 -6.63 5.73
C GLU A 45 9.51 -5.86 7.03
N ASP A 46 10.57 -6.25 7.76
CA ASP A 46 11.02 -5.47 8.89
C ASP A 46 11.49 -4.08 8.40
N LEU A 47 11.05 -3.03 9.09
CA LEU A 47 11.39 -1.64 8.74
C LEU A 47 12.89 -1.33 8.77
N ASP A 48 13.71 -2.20 9.37
CA ASP A 48 15.16 -2.12 9.36
C ASP A 48 15.81 -2.76 8.12
N LYS A 49 15.05 -3.50 7.29
CA LYS A 49 15.57 -4.35 6.20
C LYS A 49 15.14 -3.98 4.78
N PHE A 50 14.16 -3.09 4.59
CA PHE A 50 13.71 -2.72 3.24
C PHE A 50 14.87 -2.27 2.33
N GLU A 51 14.78 -2.59 1.04
CA GLU A 51 15.84 -2.31 0.07
C GLU A 51 15.98 -0.80 -0.19
N ILE A 52 17.23 -0.31 -0.22
CA ILE A 52 17.55 1.04 -0.68
C ILE A 52 18.60 0.94 -1.79
N GLN A 53 18.18 1.19 -3.03
CA GLN A 53 19.07 1.26 -4.19
C GLN A 53 19.64 2.66 -4.33
N VAL A 54 20.97 2.78 -4.20
CA VAL A 54 21.67 4.05 -4.39
C VAL A 54 22.07 4.20 -5.87
N LYS A 55 21.42 5.11 -6.59
CA LYS A 55 21.75 5.47 -7.97
C LYS A 55 22.58 6.75 -7.99
N PHE A 56 23.66 6.76 -8.77
CA PHE A 56 24.54 7.90 -8.96
C PHE A 56 24.31 8.53 -10.34
N ASN A 57 24.24 9.85 -10.42
CA ASN A 57 24.11 10.53 -11.73
C ASN A 57 25.43 10.54 -12.51
N LYS A 58 26.55 10.49 -11.80
CA LYS A 58 27.91 10.48 -12.36
C LYS A 58 28.78 9.52 -11.59
N ASP A 59 29.69 8.89 -12.31
CA ASP A 59 30.73 8.02 -11.77
C ASP A 59 32.11 8.49 -12.25
N GLY A 60 33.14 8.19 -11.47
CA GLY A 60 34.51 8.66 -11.69
C GLY A 60 35.26 8.98 -10.40
N ALA A 61 36.59 9.03 -10.49
CA ALA A 61 37.46 9.26 -9.32
C ALA A 61 37.12 10.54 -8.55
N GLU A 62 36.67 11.59 -9.26
CA GLU A 62 36.25 12.88 -8.70
C GLU A 62 34.97 12.82 -7.86
N TYR A 63 34.07 11.86 -8.11
CA TYR A 63 32.80 11.68 -7.38
C TYR A 63 32.87 10.58 -6.33
N LYS A 64 33.89 9.70 -6.41
CA LYS A 64 33.98 8.48 -5.59
C LYS A 64 33.79 8.75 -4.10
N ALA A 65 34.48 9.74 -3.54
CA ALA A 65 34.37 10.04 -2.12
C ALA A 65 32.96 10.51 -1.71
N ALA A 66 32.32 11.35 -2.52
CA ALA A 66 30.95 11.82 -2.28
C ALA A 66 29.91 10.69 -2.47
N ASN A 67 30.13 9.81 -3.45
CA ASN A 67 29.30 8.62 -3.71
C ASN A 67 29.41 7.59 -2.56
N ASP A 68 30.64 7.30 -2.11
CA ASP A 68 30.91 6.41 -0.97
C ASP A 68 30.25 6.96 0.31
N PHE A 69 30.32 8.28 0.52
CA PHE A 69 29.64 8.93 1.64
C PHE A 69 28.11 8.81 1.56
N ALA A 70 27.53 9.08 0.38
CA ALA A 70 26.10 8.95 0.15
C ALA A 70 25.63 7.49 0.39
N LYS A 71 26.41 6.51 -0.06
CA LYS A 71 26.09 5.09 0.14
C LYS A 71 26.20 4.66 1.60
N THR A 72 27.24 5.07 2.32
CA THR A 72 27.50 4.58 3.68
C THR A 72 26.73 5.34 4.76
N HIS A 73 26.65 6.66 4.67
CA HIS A 73 26.05 7.51 5.70
C HIS A 73 24.66 8.00 5.29
N GLY A 74 24.50 8.35 4.02
CA GLY A 74 23.23 8.85 3.50
C GLY A 74 22.14 7.78 3.51
N GLU A 75 22.45 6.55 3.08
CA GLU A 75 21.51 5.42 3.12
C GLU A 75 20.97 5.17 4.53
N LYS A 76 21.86 5.11 5.53
CA LYS A 76 21.48 4.95 6.94
C LYS A 76 20.55 6.07 7.39
N LYS A 77 20.85 7.32 7.01
CA LYS A 77 20.04 8.46 7.43
C LYS A 77 18.66 8.49 6.78
N VAL A 78 18.58 8.12 5.50
CA VAL A 78 17.32 7.98 4.77
C VAL A 78 16.47 6.89 5.41
N ARG A 79 17.07 5.74 5.75
CA ARG A 79 16.36 4.68 6.49
C ARG A 79 15.76 5.20 7.79
N GLU A 80 16.57 5.85 8.64
CA GLU A 80 16.09 6.42 9.91
C GLU A 80 14.88 7.35 9.73
N ILE A 81 14.89 8.22 8.71
CA ILE A 81 13.80 9.17 8.44
C ILE A 81 12.52 8.44 8.01
N ILE A 82 12.64 7.45 7.12
CA ILE A 82 11.50 6.69 6.60
C ILE A 82 10.86 5.84 7.69
N VAL A 83 11.67 5.17 8.52
CA VAL A 83 11.18 4.40 9.66
C VAL A 83 10.40 5.29 10.62
N ALA A 84 10.96 6.45 10.98
CA ALA A 84 10.27 7.41 11.85
C ALA A 84 8.96 7.91 11.23
N ALA A 85 8.91 8.15 9.92
CA ALA A 85 7.69 8.58 9.24
C ALA A 85 6.60 7.48 9.28
N ILE A 86 6.97 6.22 9.05
CA ILE A 86 6.04 5.09 9.11
C ILE A 86 5.54 4.85 10.54
N GLU A 87 6.40 5.00 11.55
CA GLU A 87 6.00 4.93 12.96
C GLU A 87 5.00 6.03 13.32
N GLN A 88 5.22 7.27 12.87
CA GLN A 88 4.26 8.36 13.03
C GLN A 88 2.92 8.07 12.34
N LEU A 89 2.94 7.50 11.13
CA LEU A 89 1.73 7.07 10.44
C LEU A 89 0.96 6.00 11.22
N LYS A 90 1.66 5.03 11.82
CA LYS A 90 1.05 3.99 12.66
C LYS A 90 0.40 4.59 13.91
N GLU A 91 1.04 5.56 14.55
CA GLU A 91 0.51 6.24 15.73
C GLU A 91 -0.76 7.04 15.41
N GLN A 92 -0.73 7.83 14.34
CA GLN A 92 -1.89 8.59 13.87
C GLN A 92 -3.06 7.68 13.49
N ALA A 93 -2.78 6.56 12.82
CA ALA A 93 -3.81 5.57 12.50
C ALA A 93 -4.45 4.98 13.76
N GLY A 94 -3.65 4.68 14.80
CA GLY A 94 -4.12 4.13 16.07
C GLY A 94 -5.00 5.08 16.90
N GLN A 95 -4.81 6.40 16.77
CA GLN A 95 -5.56 7.41 17.53
C GLN A 95 -6.97 7.66 17.00
N THR A 96 -7.33 7.17 15.81
CA THR A 96 -8.69 7.32 15.26
C THR A 96 -9.77 6.49 15.99
N GLY A 97 -9.41 5.69 17.00
CA GLY A 97 -10.31 4.81 17.74
C GLY A 97 -10.84 5.35 19.08
N THR A 98 -10.28 6.42 19.62
CA THR A 98 -10.67 6.98 20.94
C THR A 98 -10.41 8.48 20.96
N ASP A 99 -11.40 9.28 20.59
CA ASP A 99 -11.77 10.45 21.39
C ASP A 99 -13.06 11.12 20.89
N LYS A 100 -13.97 11.31 21.84
CA LYS A 100 -15.09 12.24 21.77
C LYS A 100 -14.81 13.33 22.80
N VAL A 101 -14.10 14.40 22.41
CA VAL A 101 -13.93 15.68 23.15
C VAL A 101 -13.68 16.76 22.09
N THR A 102 -14.69 17.50 21.64
CA THR A 102 -15.18 18.80 22.15
C THR A 102 -14.18 19.95 22.16
N SER A 103 -14.66 21.07 21.59
CA SER A 103 -14.22 22.47 21.75
C SER A 103 -13.02 22.87 20.90
N SER A 104 -13.04 23.93 20.10
CA SER A 104 -13.97 25.06 19.98
C SER A 104 -13.54 25.86 18.76
N HIS A 105 -14.44 26.27 17.87
CA HIS A 105 -14.41 27.59 17.22
C HIS A 105 -15.84 27.96 16.81
N ASN A 106 -16.22 29.16 17.25
CA ASN A 106 -17.52 29.82 17.15
C ASN A 106 -18.19 29.78 15.76
N ARG A 107 -19.47 29.39 15.71
CA ARG A 107 -20.49 30.19 15.01
C ARG A 107 -21.91 29.88 15.50
N GLU A 108 -22.56 30.93 15.98
CA GLU A 108 -23.94 31.02 16.45
C GLU A 108 -24.95 31.05 15.26
N PRO A 109 -26.29 31.09 15.48
CA PRO A 109 -27.17 29.97 15.09
C PRO A 109 -28.31 30.39 14.15
N GLU A 110 -28.94 29.42 13.46
CA GLU A 110 -30.31 29.61 12.98
C GLU A 110 -31.23 28.46 13.37
N LYS A 111 -32.36 28.88 13.95
CA LYS A 111 -33.47 28.10 14.51
C LYS A 111 -34.24 27.38 13.42
N SER A 112 -34.79 26.21 13.77
CA SER A 112 -36.17 25.82 13.43
C SER A 112 -36.64 24.63 14.28
N LYS A 113 -37.94 24.57 14.53
CA LYS A 113 -38.62 23.98 15.70
C LYS A 113 -39.13 22.53 15.48
N SER A 114 -39.29 21.81 16.61
CA SER A 114 -40.42 20.95 17.10
C SER A 114 -41.11 19.96 16.14
N ASN A 115 -41.64 18.79 16.52
CA ASN A 115 -42.12 18.26 17.79
C ASN A 115 -42.47 16.75 17.57
N GLY A 116 -42.65 15.97 18.64
CA GLY A 116 -43.66 14.90 18.64
C GLY A 116 -43.21 13.45 18.84
N THR A 117 -43.31 13.01 20.09
CA THR A 117 -43.18 11.67 20.68
C THR A 117 -44.17 10.62 20.12
N THR A 118 -43.79 9.33 20.10
CA THR A 118 -44.64 8.20 20.55
C THR A 118 -43.84 6.91 20.78
N GLU A 119 -44.34 6.10 21.71
CA GLU A 119 -43.73 4.98 22.43
C GLU A 119 -43.54 3.65 21.68
N ALA A 120 -42.77 2.78 22.33
CA ALA A 120 -42.07 1.59 21.86
C ALA A 120 -42.85 0.27 21.77
N LYS A 121 -42.33 -0.68 20.95
CA LYS A 121 -42.10 -2.12 21.29
C LYS A 121 -41.14 -2.76 20.24
N PRO A 122 -40.27 -3.73 20.59
CA PRO A 122 -39.01 -3.95 19.88
C PRO A 122 -39.09 -5.00 18.77
N GLU A 123 -38.51 -4.67 17.61
CA GLU A 123 -38.20 -5.61 16.55
C GLU A 123 -36.74 -5.38 16.11
N ALA A 124 -36.00 -6.48 15.97
CA ALA A 124 -34.55 -6.49 15.78
C ALA A 124 -34.13 -5.68 14.53
N PRO A 125 -33.18 -4.73 14.63
CA PRO A 125 -32.81 -3.94 13.47
C PRO A 125 -31.88 -4.76 12.56
N LYS A 126 -32.46 -5.33 11.50
CA LYS A 126 -31.76 -5.53 10.22
C LYS A 126 -31.34 -4.14 9.74
N GLN A 127 -30.07 -3.77 9.94
CA GLN A 127 -29.53 -2.57 9.30
C GLN A 127 -29.33 -2.87 7.80
N GLN A 128 -30.37 -2.61 7.02
CA GLN A 128 -30.21 -2.13 5.64
C GLN A 128 -29.49 -0.78 5.75
N ILE A 129 -28.19 -0.78 5.47
CA ILE A 129 -27.46 0.45 5.25
C ILE A 129 -27.64 0.77 3.77
N SER A 130 -28.30 1.91 3.56
CA SER A 130 -28.41 2.66 2.33
C SER A 130 -27.11 2.61 1.52
N SER A 131 -27.23 2.31 0.23
CA SER A 131 -26.19 2.46 -0.77
C SER A 131 -25.66 3.90 -0.77
N SER A 132 -24.61 4.15 0.00
CA SER A 132 -23.73 5.29 -0.23
C SER A 132 -23.07 5.09 -1.58
N ASP A 133 -23.23 6.06 -2.48
CA ASP A 133 -22.52 6.13 -3.76
C ASP A 133 -21.01 6.19 -3.50
N HIS A 134 -20.39 5.01 -3.37
CA HIS A 134 -18.94 4.90 -3.29
C HIS A 134 -18.38 5.13 -4.69
N LYS A 135 -17.88 6.34 -4.92
CA LYS A 135 -17.19 6.69 -6.17
C LYS A 135 -15.90 5.86 -6.26
N GLY A 136 -15.94 4.77 -7.03
CA GLY A 136 -14.77 3.98 -7.37
C GLY A 136 -13.85 4.72 -8.34
N SER A 137 -12.59 4.30 -8.40
CA SER A 137 -11.61 4.73 -9.39
C SER A 137 -11.08 3.50 -10.15
N SER A 138 -10.69 3.69 -11.41
CA SER A 138 -10.00 2.65 -12.20
C SER A 138 -8.50 2.87 -12.17
N ILE A 139 -7.74 1.78 -12.20
CA ILE A 139 -6.28 1.77 -12.27
C ILE A 139 -5.91 0.82 -13.40
N GLU A 140 -5.04 1.26 -14.30
CA GLU A 140 -4.48 0.46 -15.39
C GLU A 140 -2.97 0.36 -15.19
N LEU A 141 -2.44 -0.86 -15.21
CA LEU A 141 -1.02 -1.16 -15.04
C LEU A 141 -0.57 -2.05 -16.20
N SER A 142 0.63 -1.81 -16.71
CA SER A 142 1.27 -2.62 -17.75
C SER A 142 2.73 -2.81 -17.37
N THR A 143 3.23 -4.03 -17.47
CA THR A 143 4.59 -4.39 -17.04
C THR A 143 5.10 -5.57 -17.86
N ASP A 144 6.35 -5.48 -18.29
CA ASP A 144 7.04 -6.53 -19.03
C ASP A 144 7.83 -7.44 -18.07
N PHE A 145 7.75 -8.75 -18.29
CA PHE A 145 8.50 -9.74 -17.53
C PHE A 145 9.38 -10.54 -18.47
N ASN A 146 10.60 -10.88 -18.03
CA ASN A 146 11.46 -11.81 -18.74
C ASN A 146 11.08 -13.27 -18.42
N ALA A 147 9.81 -13.60 -18.63
CA ALA A 147 9.24 -14.93 -18.40
C ALA A 147 8.04 -15.16 -19.34
N PRO A 148 7.73 -16.42 -19.70
CA PRO A 148 6.53 -16.75 -20.48
C PRO A 148 5.24 -16.31 -19.79
N ALA A 149 4.21 -15.93 -20.56
CA ALA A 149 2.88 -15.57 -20.07
C ALA A 149 2.28 -16.66 -19.18
N ARG A 150 2.52 -17.92 -19.52
CA ARG A 150 2.14 -19.07 -18.69
C ARG A 150 2.73 -18.98 -17.28
N GLU A 151 4.02 -18.66 -17.14
CA GLU A 151 4.65 -18.62 -15.82
C GLU A 151 4.10 -17.49 -14.96
N ILE A 152 3.87 -16.32 -15.57
CA ILE A 152 3.25 -15.18 -14.89
C ILE A 152 1.80 -15.51 -14.52
N PHE A 153 1.03 -16.13 -15.41
CA PHE A 153 -0.33 -16.59 -15.12
C PHE A 153 -0.37 -17.57 -13.93
N GLU A 154 0.56 -18.52 -13.90
CA GLU A 154 0.70 -19.47 -12.79
C GLU A 154 1.03 -18.76 -11.47
N CYS A 155 1.74 -17.63 -11.49
CA CYS A 155 1.96 -16.80 -10.29
C CYS A 155 0.68 -16.20 -9.72
N PHE A 156 -0.41 -16.07 -10.49
CA PHE A 156 -1.69 -15.59 -9.95
C PHE A 156 -2.69 -16.71 -9.61
N THR A 157 -2.42 -17.94 -10.06
CA THR A 157 -3.41 -19.03 -10.03
C THR A 157 -2.95 -20.27 -9.25
N ILE A 158 -1.65 -20.43 -9.00
CA ILE A 158 -1.09 -21.54 -8.23
C ILE A 158 -0.80 -21.06 -6.79
N PRO A 159 -1.48 -21.62 -5.76
CA PRO A 159 -1.33 -21.11 -4.39
C PRO A 159 0.11 -21.10 -3.87
N PRO A 160 0.93 -22.18 -4.03
CA PRO A 160 2.35 -22.12 -3.65
C PRO A 160 3.15 -20.98 -4.28
N LYS A 161 2.85 -20.60 -5.54
CA LYS A 161 3.54 -19.50 -6.22
C LYS A 161 3.07 -18.14 -5.70
N VAL A 162 1.77 -17.97 -5.49
CA VAL A 162 1.22 -16.77 -4.84
C VAL A 162 1.84 -16.57 -3.46
N MET A 163 1.88 -17.62 -2.64
CA MET A 163 2.48 -17.56 -1.31
C MET A 163 3.97 -17.24 -1.34
N ALA A 164 4.69 -17.62 -2.41
CA ALA A 164 6.12 -17.33 -2.53
C ALA A 164 6.45 -15.84 -2.68
N PHE A 165 5.59 -15.03 -3.30
CA PHE A 165 5.81 -13.57 -3.37
C PHE A 165 4.96 -12.76 -2.39
N THR A 166 3.81 -13.28 -1.94
CA THR A 166 2.99 -12.61 -0.91
C THR A 166 3.44 -12.90 0.52
N GLN A 167 4.26 -13.94 0.72
CA GLN A 167 4.74 -14.42 2.03
C GLN A 167 3.60 -14.65 3.06
N SER A 168 2.37 -14.86 2.57
CA SER A 168 1.14 -14.97 3.37
C SER A 168 0.29 -16.11 2.84
N LYS A 169 -0.66 -16.64 3.61
CA LYS A 169 -1.54 -17.69 3.09
C LYS A 169 -2.42 -17.15 1.97
N ALA A 170 -2.51 -17.93 0.91
CA ALA A 170 -3.34 -17.65 -0.23
C ALA A 170 -4.14 -18.88 -0.64
N GLN A 171 -5.37 -18.64 -1.09
CA GLN A 171 -6.20 -19.59 -1.82
C GLN A 171 -6.56 -18.92 -3.13
N VAL A 172 -6.12 -19.51 -4.23
CA VAL A 172 -6.40 -19.04 -5.58
C VAL A 172 -6.68 -20.25 -6.45
N GLY A 173 -7.32 -20.01 -7.59
CA GLY A 173 -7.57 -21.04 -8.57
C GLY A 173 -8.02 -20.45 -9.90
N THR A 174 -8.40 -21.33 -10.81
CA THR A 174 -8.79 -21.00 -12.19
C THR A 174 -10.27 -21.27 -12.45
N THR A 175 -10.98 -21.87 -11.49
CA THR A 175 -12.37 -22.27 -11.70
C THR A 175 -13.28 -21.06 -11.54
N VAL A 176 -14.12 -20.80 -12.55
CA VAL A 176 -15.12 -19.74 -12.43
C VAL A 176 -16.02 -19.99 -11.22
N GLY A 177 -16.09 -18.98 -10.37
CA GLY A 177 -16.82 -18.99 -9.13
C GLY A 177 -16.07 -19.50 -7.90
N GLU A 178 -14.81 -19.90 -8.06
CA GLU A 178 -13.92 -20.26 -6.96
C GLU A 178 -13.60 -19.05 -6.09
N GLU A 179 -13.51 -19.27 -4.77
CA GLU A 179 -13.13 -18.24 -3.82
C GLU A 179 -11.65 -17.93 -3.91
N VAL A 180 -11.34 -16.64 -3.87
CA VAL A 180 -9.98 -16.11 -3.82
C VAL A 180 -9.74 -15.52 -2.44
N LEU A 181 -8.68 -15.95 -1.79
CA LEU A 181 -8.18 -15.41 -0.53
C LEU A 181 -6.72 -15.03 -0.72
N LEU A 182 -6.38 -13.78 -0.44
CA LEU A 182 -5.00 -13.29 -0.47
C LEU A 182 -4.68 -12.62 0.88
N PHE A 183 -3.40 -12.62 1.25
CA PHE A 183 -2.89 -11.95 2.45
C PHE A 183 -3.60 -12.39 3.74
N ASP A 184 -3.61 -13.70 4.01
CA ASP A 184 -4.27 -14.29 5.20
C ASP A 184 -5.77 -13.93 5.32
N GLY A 185 -6.44 -13.73 4.18
CA GLY A 185 -7.86 -13.39 4.11
C GLY A 185 -8.16 -11.91 4.28
N ALA A 186 -7.15 -11.03 4.28
CA ALA A 186 -7.37 -9.59 4.23
C ALA A 186 -8.03 -9.15 2.91
N ILE A 187 -7.76 -9.88 1.83
CA ILE A 187 -8.45 -9.75 0.55
C ILE A 187 -9.26 -11.02 0.30
N VAL A 188 -10.54 -10.83 0.00
CA VAL A 188 -11.46 -11.90 -0.37
C VAL A 188 -12.11 -11.58 -1.70
N GLY A 189 -12.32 -12.61 -2.53
CA GLY A 189 -12.77 -12.44 -3.89
C GLY A 189 -13.35 -13.70 -4.48
N LYS A 190 -13.69 -13.62 -5.77
CA LYS A 190 -14.24 -14.71 -6.54
C LYS A 190 -13.80 -14.62 -8.00
N VAL A 191 -13.36 -15.74 -8.56
CA VAL A 191 -13.02 -15.82 -9.99
C VAL A 191 -14.30 -15.62 -10.81
N LEU A 192 -14.26 -14.70 -11.77
CA LEU A 192 -15.38 -14.37 -12.65
C LEU A 192 -15.18 -14.98 -14.04
N GLU A 193 -13.94 -14.99 -14.54
CA GLU A 193 -13.59 -15.47 -15.87
C GLU A 193 -12.13 -15.95 -15.84
N CYS A 194 -11.83 -17.03 -16.55
CA CYS A 194 -10.47 -17.53 -16.66
C CYS A 194 -10.27 -18.20 -18.02
N GLU A 195 -9.31 -17.68 -18.78
CA GLU A 195 -8.77 -18.30 -19.99
C GLU A 195 -7.31 -18.65 -19.73
N MET A 196 -7.01 -19.95 -19.75
CA MET A 196 -5.70 -20.47 -19.34
C MET A 196 -4.55 -19.74 -20.05
N ASN A 197 -3.62 -19.19 -19.27
CA ASN A 197 -2.42 -18.46 -19.73
C ASN A 197 -2.67 -17.16 -20.50
N SER A 198 -3.91 -16.68 -20.63
CA SER A 198 -4.22 -15.48 -21.41
C SER A 198 -5.02 -14.44 -20.64
N LYS A 199 -6.00 -14.85 -19.83
CA LYS A 199 -6.88 -13.90 -19.15
C LYS A 199 -7.35 -14.43 -17.81
N LEU A 200 -7.37 -13.56 -16.81
CA LEU A 200 -7.92 -13.86 -15.50
C LEU A 200 -8.71 -12.65 -14.99
N VAL A 201 -9.98 -12.87 -14.66
CA VAL A 201 -10.85 -11.83 -14.13
C VAL A 201 -11.41 -12.29 -12.80
N TRP A 202 -11.29 -11.47 -11.78
CA TRP A 202 -11.91 -11.73 -10.48
C TRP A 202 -12.54 -10.46 -9.92
N GLU A 203 -13.56 -10.65 -9.07
CA GLU A 203 -13.95 -9.63 -8.11
C GLU A 203 -13.17 -9.82 -6.83
N TRP A 204 -12.86 -8.72 -6.16
CA TRP A 204 -12.18 -8.74 -4.88
C TRP A 204 -12.63 -7.56 -4.02
N ARG A 205 -12.40 -7.68 -2.72
CA ARG A 205 -12.54 -6.59 -1.77
C ARG A 205 -11.57 -6.76 -0.63
N GLN A 206 -11.16 -5.64 -0.06
CA GLN A 206 -10.49 -5.64 1.23
C GLN A 206 -11.53 -5.88 2.34
N SER A 207 -11.12 -6.55 3.42
CA SER A 207 -11.95 -6.80 4.60
C SER A 207 -12.47 -5.52 5.26
N SER A 208 -11.73 -4.41 5.17
CA SER A 208 -12.07 -3.10 5.74
C SER A 208 -13.11 -2.30 4.95
N TRP A 209 -13.43 -2.70 3.71
CA TRP A 209 -14.37 -1.94 2.88
C TRP A 209 -15.81 -2.05 3.39
N PRO A 210 -16.69 -1.08 3.09
CA PRO A 210 -18.10 -1.18 3.42
C PRO A 210 -18.74 -2.45 2.83
N ALA A 211 -19.76 -2.98 3.50
CA ALA A 211 -20.44 -4.19 3.04
C ALA A 211 -21.01 -4.00 1.63
N GLY A 212 -20.87 -5.02 0.77
CA GLY A 212 -21.34 -4.96 -0.62
C GLY A 212 -20.41 -4.24 -1.61
N VAL A 213 -19.41 -3.49 -1.15
CA VAL A 213 -18.41 -2.87 -2.03
C VAL A 213 -17.38 -3.91 -2.47
N ARG A 214 -17.18 -4.01 -3.79
CA ARG A 214 -16.17 -4.85 -4.45
C ARG A 214 -15.55 -4.11 -5.63
N SER A 215 -14.34 -4.51 -5.98
CA SER A 215 -13.63 -4.08 -7.18
C SER A 215 -13.49 -5.27 -8.14
N LYS A 216 -13.36 -4.98 -9.42
CA LYS A 216 -13.08 -5.97 -10.47
C LYS A 216 -11.64 -5.77 -10.93
N CYS A 217 -10.89 -6.87 -11.01
CA CYS A 217 -9.57 -6.89 -11.61
C CYS A 217 -9.61 -7.76 -12.85
N SER A 218 -8.99 -7.28 -13.94
CA SER A 218 -8.83 -8.01 -15.19
C SER A 218 -7.34 -8.02 -15.52
N LEU A 219 -6.77 -9.22 -15.59
CA LEU A 219 -5.38 -9.46 -15.95
C LEU A 219 -5.36 -10.08 -17.35
N GLU A 220 -4.52 -9.53 -18.20
CA GLU A 220 -4.27 -10.03 -19.56
C GLU A 220 -2.78 -10.37 -19.66
N PHE A 221 -2.50 -11.56 -20.19
CA PHE A 221 -1.15 -12.10 -20.32
C PHE A 221 -0.89 -12.31 -21.81
N THR A 222 0.11 -11.60 -22.33
CA THR A 222 0.47 -11.61 -23.75
C THR A 222 1.93 -11.92 -23.94
N GLU A 223 2.26 -12.71 -24.97
CA GLU A 223 3.63 -12.94 -25.43
C GLU A 223 3.82 -12.25 -26.79
N PRO A 224 5.00 -11.68 -27.07
CA PRO A 224 5.33 -11.09 -28.37
C PRO A 224 5.52 -12.11 -29.49
#